data_AF-A0A0F9R2P3-F1
#
_entry.id   AF-A0A0F9R2P3-F1
#
_cell.length_a   1.000
_cell.length_b   1.000
_cell.length_c   1.000
_cell.angle_alpha   90.00
_cell.angle_beta   90.00
_cell.angle_gamma   90.00
#
_symmetry.space_group_name_H-M   'P 1'
#
loop_
_entity.id
_entity.type
_entity.pdbx_description
1 polymer ?
#
loop_
_entity_poly.entity_id
_entity_poly.type
_entity_poly.pdbx_seq_one_letter_code
_entity_poly.pdbx_strand_id
1 'polypeptide(L)'
;MIEISEKEAERRRKISIAMKGRVFTDDHKRKMSETRIARNIKPWNKGKKQSEETKKKMKDWWAIPENKKKVIEQRIGKSTAKKGQTLPDELKKRISDSLKGEKCYWYGKKLSKEHRKKLSIAGKGRKHGLFTEAHKRKISEAHKKLWQQPEYVKKKKKEWGIKPTKPEMMLFDLLNELYPNEWKYTGDFSFMINGKNPDFVNCNGKKLIIEMFGDYWHKGEDPKDRAKVFEPFGYETLVIWERELKDPEKVISKIVDFVEHTEATMYAVK
;
A
#
# COMPACT_ATOMS: atom_id res chain seq x y z
N MET A 1 50.08 -23.05 -35.19
CA MET A 1 48.87 -23.55 -34.50
C MET A 1 48.07 -22.45 -33.77
N ILE A 2 48.67 -21.33 -33.34
CA ILE A 2 47.99 -20.26 -32.59
C ILE A 2 47.09 -19.39 -33.50
N GLU A 3 47.53 -19.11 -34.72
CA GLU A 3 46.83 -18.23 -35.68
C GLU A 3 45.48 -18.80 -36.19
N ILE A 4 45.37 -20.13 -36.27
CA ILE A 4 44.13 -20.83 -36.64
C ILE A 4 43.10 -20.73 -35.50
N SER A 5 43.56 -20.75 -34.25
CA SER A 5 42.73 -20.59 -33.05
C SER A 5 42.16 -19.18 -32.94
N GLU A 6 42.93 -18.15 -33.26
CA GLU A 6 42.47 -16.75 -33.21
C GLU A 6 41.46 -16.43 -34.32
N LYS A 7 41.71 -16.88 -35.55
CA LYS A 7 40.73 -16.75 -36.65
C LYS A 7 39.40 -17.46 -36.34
N GLU A 8 39.47 -18.61 -35.68
CA GLU A 8 38.29 -19.37 -35.25
C GLU A 8 37.54 -18.66 -34.09
N ALA A 9 38.28 -18.07 -33.14
CA ALA A 9 37.70 -17.28 -32.05
C ALA A 9 37.02 -16.00 -32.57
N GLU A 10 37.64 -15.31 -33.52
CA GLU A 10 37.09 -14.10 -34.12
C GLU A 10 35.85 -14.40 -34.99
N ARG A 11 35.87 -15.51 -35.72
CA ARG A 11 34.70 -16.02 -36.46
C ARG A 11 33.52 -16.28 -35.52
N ARG A 12 33.75 -16.95 -34.39
CA ARG A 12 32.71 -17.20 -33.36
C ARG A 12 32.19 -15.91 -32.74
N ARG A 13 33.08 -14.92 -32.52
CA ARG A 13 32.69 -13.60 -32.01
C ARG A 13 31.79 -12.85 -33.00
N LYS A 14 32.12 -12.84 -34.30
CA LYS A 14 31.30 -12.22 -35.35
C LYS A 14 29.92 -12.87 -35.45
N ILE A 15 29.85 -14.20 -35.40
CA ILE A 15 28.58 -14.95 -35.39
C ILE A 15 27.75 -14.60 -34.14
N SER A 16 28.38 -14.53 -32.97
CA SER A 16 27.70 -14.18 -31.72
C SER A 16 27.13 -12.76 -31.75
N ILE A 17 27.82 -11.79 -32.35
CA ILE A 17 27.33 -10.42 -32.50
C ILE A 17 26.14 -10.39 -33.46
N ALA A 18 26.25 -11.04 -34.62
CA ALA A 18 25.20 -11.08 -35.64
C ALA A 18 23.91 -11.78 -35.16
N MET A 19 24.01 -12.75 -34.24
CA MET A 19 22.83 -13.44 -33.68
C MET A 19 22.22 -12.73 -32.46
N LYS A 20 22.92 -11.77 -31.86
CA LYS A 20 22.45 -11.10 -30.64
C LYS A 20 21.27 -10.19 -30.96
N GLY A 21 20.11 -10.51 -30.39
CA GLY A 21 18.87 -9.73 -30.59
C GLY A 21 18.05 -10.13 -31.82
N ARG A 22 18.46 -11.16 -32.57
CA ARG A 22 17.70 -11.66 -33.72
C ARG A 22 16.38 -12.28 -33.22
N VAL A 23 15.25 -11.67 -33.61
CA VAL A 23 13.92 -12.24 -33.40
C VAL A 23 13.56 -13.03 -34.64
N PHE A 24 13.33 -14.34 -34.50
CA PHE A 24 12.84 -15.15 -35.61
C PHE A 24 11.46 -14.65 -36.04
N THR A 25 11.29 -14.39 -37.33
CA THR A 25 9.99 -14.09 -37.92
C THR A 25 9.05 -15.28 -37.72
N ASP A 26 7.74 -15.03 -37.69
CA ASP A 26 6.77 -16.09 -37.46
C ASP A 26 6.80 -17.14 -38.57
N ASP A 27 7.11 -16.74 -39.81
CA ASP A 27 7.33 -17.67 -40.91
C ASP A 27 8.58 -18.56 -40.71
N HIS A 28 9.64 -18.02 -40.11
CA HIS A 28 10.82 -18.81 -39.76
C HIS A 28 10.54 -19.81 -38.62
N LYS A 29 9.77 -19.41 -37.60
CA LYS A 29 9.34 -20.31 -36.52
C LYS A 29 8.43 -21.42 -37.06
N ARG A 30 7.52 -21.08 -37.97
CA ARG A 30 6.63 -22.02 -38.67
C ARG A 30 7.44 -23.04 -39.46
N LYS A 31 8.37 -22.61 -40.33
CA LYS A 31 9.25 -23.51 -41.10
C LYS A 31 10.09 -24.42 -40.21
N MET A 32 10.61 -23.93 -39.09
CA MET A 32 11.35 -24.75 -38.10
C MET A 32 10.45 -25.81 -37.45
N SER A 33 9.19 -25.47 -37.17
CA SER A 33 8.18 -26.39 -36.65
C SER A 33 7.77 -27.44 -37.69
N GLU A 34 7.48 -27.02 -38.91
CA GLU A 34 7.14 -27.89 -40.05
C GLU A 34 8.28 -28.87 -40.33
N THR A 35 9.54 -28.40 -40.31
CA THR A 35 10.72 -29.27 -40.47
C THR A 35 10.85 -30.29 -39.34
N ARG A 36 10.54 -29.92 -38.09
CA ARG A 36 10.55 -30.84 -36.94
C ARG A 36 9.45 -31.89 -37.03
N ILE A 37 8.26 -31.50 -37.50
CA ILE A 37 7.13 -32.40 -37.73
C ILE A 37 7.45 -33.36 -38.89
N ALA A 38 7.93 -32.83 -40.02
CA ALA A 38 8.30 -33.59 -41.21
C ALA A 38 9.44 -34.60 -40.94
N ARG A 39 10.43 -34.24 -40.12
CA ARG A 39 11.51 -35.15 -39.71
C ARG A 39 11.14 -36.08 -38.56
N ASN A 40 9.89 -36.01 -38.06
CA ASN A 40 9.37 -36.76 -36.91
C ASN A 40 10.34 -36.75 -35.69
N ILE A 41 11.08 -35.65 -35.49
CA ILE A 41 12.06 -35.52 -34.41
C ILE A 41 11.29 -35.25 -33.12
N LYS A 42 10.81 -36.33 -32.49
CA LYS A 42 10.36 -36.29 -31.10
C LYS A 42 11.59 -36.23 -30.19
N PRO A 43 11.66 -35.30 -29.23
CA PRO A 43 12.64 -35.41 -28.15
C PRO A 43 12.52 -36.80 -27.54
N TRP A 44 13.64 -37.50 -27.39
CA TRP A 44 13.69 -38.89 -26.91
C TRP A 44 13.03 -39.10 -25.52
N ASN A 45 12.84 -38.00 -24.78
CA ASN A 45 12.23 -37.94 -23.46
C ASN A 45 10.76 -37.43 -23.47
N LYS A 46 10.19 -37.10 -24.64
CA LYS A 46 8.82 -36.58 -24.74
C LYS A 46 7.83 -37.67 -24.30
N GLY A 47 7.12 -37.42 -23.20
CA GLY A 47 6.13 -38.35 -22.63
C GLY A 47 6.70 -39.45 -21.72
N LYS A 48 8.03 -39.56 -21.59
CA LYS A 48 8.65 -40.49 -20.64
C LYS A 48 8.54 -39.91 -19.23
N LYS A 49 7.80 -40.59 -18.34
CA LYS A 49 7.80 -40.28 -16.90
C LYS A 49 9.08 -40.84 -16.29
N GLN A 50 9.71 -40.08 -15.40
CA GLN A 50 10.80 -40.60 -14.60
C GLN A 50 10.30 -41.77 -13.74
N SER A 51 11.13 -42.81 -13.60
CA SER A 51 10.82 -43.95 -12.74
C SER A 51 10.66 -43.48 -11.28
N GLU A 52 9.89 -44.22 -10.50
CA GLU A 52 9.73 -43.94 -9.06
C GLU A 52 11.07 -44.00 -8.32
N GLU A 53 11.99 -44.87 -8.76
CA GLU A 53 13.34 -44.95 -8.23
C GLU A 53 14.14 -43.66 -8.52
N THR A 54 14.05 -43.11 -9.74
CA THR A 54 14.71 -41.85 -10.09
C THR A 54 14.13 -40.67 -9.30
N LYS A 55 12.81 -40.63 -9.12
CA LYS A 55 12.15 -39.60 -8.29
C LYS A 55 12.58 -39.72 -6.82
N LYS A 56 12.69 -40.94 -6.30
CA LYS A 56 13.18 -41.23 -4.95
C LYS A 56 14.62 -40.77 -4.78
N LYS A 57 15.52 -41.13 -5.71
CA LYS A 57 16.92 -40.65 -5.71
C LYS A 57 17.02 -39.13 -5.71
N MET A 58 16.21 -38.44 -6.51
CA MET A 58 16.17 -36.97 -6.49
C MET A 58 15.66 -36.45 -5.15
N LYS A 59 14.60 -37.03 -4.59
CA LYS A 59 14.05 -36.66 -3.28
C LYS A 59 15.08 -36.84 -2.15
N ASP A 60 15.74 -37.98 -2.11
CA ASP A 60 16.73 -38.34 -1.09
C ASP A 60 17.97 -37.44 -1.22
N TRP A 61 18.41 -37.14 -2.45
CA TRP A 61 19.49 -36.19 -2.69
C TRP A 61 19.18 -34.78 -2.16
N TRP A 62 17.94 -34.30 -2.35
CA TRP A 62 17.46 -33.03 -1.78
C TRP A 62 17.21 -33.10 -0.27
N ALA A 63 17.05 -34.28 0.33
CA ALA A 63 16.87 -34.43 1.77
C ALA A 63 18.18 -34.12 2.52
N ILE A 64 19.33 -34.36 1.89
CA ILE A 64 20.66 -34.12 2.46
C ILE A 64 20.92 -32.60 2.60
N PRO A 65 21.14 -32.09 3.83
CA PRO A 65 21.37 -30.66 4.09
C PRO A 65 22.56 -30.06 3.32
N GLU A 66 23.65 -30.82 3.19
CA GLU A 66 24.88 -30.39 2.51
C GLU A 66 24.64 -30.09 1.02
N ASN A 67 23.83 -30.92 0.35
CA ASN A 67 23.49 -30.72 -1.06
C ASN A 67 22.63 -29.47 -1.26
N LYS A 68 21.68 -29.24 -0.34
CA LYS A 68 20.89 -27.99 -0.33
C LYS A 68 21.79 -26.78 -0.14
N LYS A 69 22.72 -26.84 0.82
CA LYS A 69 23.68 -25.77 1.10
C LYS A 69 24.55 -25.46 -0.12
N LYS A 70 25.11 -26.49 -0.77
CA LYS A 70 25.92 -26.37 -2.00
C LYS A 70 25.15 -25.70 -3.16
N VAL A 71 23.88 -26.04 -3.36
CA VAL A 71 23.04 -25.39 -4.40
C VAL A 71 22.74 -23.94 -4.05
N ILE A 72 22.48 -23.64 -2.77
CA ILE A 72 22.22 -22.29 -2.28
C ILE A 72 23.48 -21.44 -2.47
N GLU A 73 24.66 -21.91 -2.04
CA GLU A 73 25.95 -21.25 -2.22
C GLU A 73 26.27 -20.98 -3.70
N GLN A 74 25.99 -21.93 -4.60
CA GLN A 74 26.15 -21.72 -6.04
C GLN A 74 25.18 -20.69 -6.65
N ARG A 75 24.06 -20.39 -5.97
CA ARG A 75 23.05 -19.40 -6.38
C ARG A 75 23.27 -18.05 -5.72
N ILE A 76 23.85 -18.01 -4.52
CA ILE A 76 24.31 -16.80 -3.86
C ILE A 76 25.40 -16.18 -4.76
N GLY A 77 25.22 -14.91 -5.11
CA GLY A 77 26.13 -14.20 -6.03
C GLY A 77 25.82 -14.34 -7.53
N LYS A 78 25.12 -15.39 -7.98
CA LYS A 78 24.60 -15.48 -9.36
C LYS A 78 23.32 -14.67 -9.53
N SER A 79 23.45 -13.37 -9.34
CA SER A 79 22.49 -12.38 -9.79
C SER A 79 22.21 -12.61 -11.28
N THR A 80 20.94 -12.85 -11.67
CA THR A 80 20.56 -12.76 -13.09
C THR A 80 21.00 -11.40 -13.60
N ALA A 81 21.55 -11.30 -14.82
CA ALA A 81 22.15 -10.08 -15.39
C ALA A 81 21.27 -8.80 -15.33
N LYS A 82 19.99 -8.93 -14.95
CA LYS A 82 19.00 -7.85 -14.83
C LYS A 82 18.56 -7.54 -13.39
N LYS A 83 19.17 -8.14 -12.36
CA LYS A 83 18.79 -7.86 -10.96
C LYS A 83 19.09 -6.39 -10.65
N GLY A 84 18.06 -5.63 -10.27
CA GLY A 84 18.17 -4.20 -9.95
C GLY A 84 18.08 -3.25 -11.14
N GLN A 85 18.02 -3.73 -12.39
CA GLN A 85 17.74 -2.87 -13.53
C GLN A 85 16.26 -2.49 -13.55
N THR A 86 15.96 -1.21 -13.35
CA THR A 86 14.62 -0.67 -13.53
C THR A 86 14.37 -0.40 -15.00
N LEU A 87 13.20 -0.81 -15.50
CA LEU A 87 12.77 -0.45 -16.86
C LEU A 87 12.67 1.08 -16.99
N PRO A 88 12.92 1.67 -18.18
CA PRO A 88 12.61 3.06 -18.45
C PRO A 88 11.14 3.37 -18.18
N ASP A 89 10.83 4.55 -17.67
CA ASP A 89 9.47 4.91 -17.22
C ASP A 89 8.44 4.89 -18.36
N GLU A 90 8.85 5.26 -19.58
CA GLU A 90 8.02 5.14 -20.77
C GLU A 90 7.65 3.68 -21.07
N LEU A 91 8.61 2.76 -20.95
CA LEU A 91 8.36 1.33 -21.16
C LEU A 91 7.49 0.74 -20.04
N LYS A 92 7.69 1.16 -18.78
CA LYS A 92 6.80 0.80 -17.67
C LYS A 92 5.36 1.26 -17.94
N LYS A 93 5.20 2.49 -18.43
CA LYS A 93 3.89 3.06 -18.77
C LYS A 93 3.22 2.26 -19.89
N ARG A 94 3.93 1.97 -20.99
CA ARG A 94 3.40 1.15 -22.09
C ARG A 94 2.96 -0.25 -21.66
N ILE A 95 3.73 -0.92 -20.80
CA ILE A 95 3.36 -2.23 -20.25
C ILE A 95 2.16 -2.11 -19.30
N SER A 96 2.12 -1.07 -18.47
CA SER A 96 0.97 -0.79 -17.60
C SER A 96 -0.31 -0.60 -18.42
N ASP A 97 -0.24 0.19 -19.50
CA ASP A 97 -1.40 0.54 -20.31
C ASP A 97 -1.91 -0.64 -21.14
N SER A 98 -1.04 -1.57 -21.55
CA SER A 98 -1.46 -2.80 -22.24
C SER A 98 -2.08 -3.84 -21.31
N LEU A 99 -1.81 -3.77 -20.00
CA LEU A 99 -2.30 -4.71 -18.99
C LEU A 99 -3.50 -4.19 -18.18
N LYS A 100 -4.06 -3.02 -18.53
CA LYS A 100 -5.22 -2.40 -17.87
C LYS A 100 -6.41 -2.31 -18.82
N GLY A 101 -7.60 -2.24 -18.22
CA GLY A 101 -8.86 -2.09 -18.96
C GLY A 101 -9.09 -3.22 -19.96
N GLU A 102 -9.89 -2.93 -20.98
CA GLU A 102 -10.34 -3.89 -22.02
C GLU A 102 -9.21 -4.57 -22.80
N LYS A 103 -8.04 -3.94 -22.87
CA LYS A 103 -6.86 -4.50 -23.56
C LYS A 103 -6.26 -5.69 -22.83
N CYS A 104 -6.51 -5.80 -21.53
CA CYS A 104 -6.00 -6.90 -20.72
C CYS A 104 -6.78 -8.18 -21.02
N TYR A 105 -6.08 -9.28 -21.31
CA TYR A 105 -6.68 -10.60 -21.55
C TYR A 105 -7.69 -11.03 -20.46
N TRP A 106 -7.44 -10.64 -19.21
CA TRP A 106 -8.27 -10.99 -18.06
C TRP A 106 -9.44 -10.02 -17.80
N TYR A 107 -9.59 -8.96 -18.61
CA TYR A 107 -10.68 -8.00 -18.44
C TYR A 107 -12.04 -8.67 -18.64
N GLY A 108 -12.98 -8.41 -17.72
CA GLY A 108 -14.31 -9.02 -17.71
C GLY A 108 -14.36 -10.52 -17.37
N LYS A 109 -13.24 -11.25 -17.40
CA LYS A 109 -13.18 -12.68 -17.09
C LYS A 109 -13.19 -12.90 -15.58
N LYS A 110 -14.15 -13.67 -15.08
CA LYS A 110 -14.22 -14.09 -13.66
C LYS A 110 -13.65 -15.49 -13.51
N LEU A 111 -12.81 -15.68 -12.49
CA LEU A 111 -12.39 -17.02 -12.07
C LEU A 111 -13.60 -17.83 -11.58
N SER A 112 -13.62 -19.13 -11.89
CA SER A 112 -14.66 -20.03 -11.41
C SER A 112 -14.75 -20.02 -9.88
N LYS A 113 -15.93 -20.30 -9.33
CA LYS A 113 -16.13 -20.36 -7.86
C LYS A 113 -15.15 -21.35 -7.21
N GLU A 114 -14.93 -22.49 -7.85
CA GLU A 114 -13.99 -23.51 -7.38
C GLU A 114 -12.54 -23.01 -7.39
N HIS A 115 -12.11 -22.34 -8.47
CA HIS A 115 -10.76 -21.78 -8.55
C HIS A 115 -10.54 -20.66 -7.51
N ARG A 116 -11.55 -19.80 -7.29
CA ARG A 116 -11.51 -18.79 -6.21
C ARG A 116 -11.39 -19.42 -4.83
N LYS A 117 -12.11 -20.51 -4.58
CA LYS A 117 -12.02 -21.27 -3.31
C LYS A 117 -10.61 -21.85 -3.11
N LYS A 118 -10.01 -22.43 -4.16
CA LYS A 118 -8.63 -22.94 -4.13
C LYS A 118 -7.60 -21.84 -3.82
N LEU A 119 -7.72 -20.67 -4.46
CA LEU A 119 -6.86 -19.51 -4.18
C LEU A 119 -7.03 -18.99 -2.75
N SER A 120 -8.27 -18.93 -2.25
CA SER A 120 -8.58 -18.52 -0.89
C SER A 120 -7.93 -19.46 0.14
N ILE A 121 -8.07 -20.78 -0.05
CA ILE A 121 -7.44 -21.80 0.81
C ILE A 121 -5.91 -21.68 0.75
N ALA A 122 -5.32 -21.54 -0.45
CA ALA A 122 -3.87 -21.41 -0.63
C ALA A 122 -3.30 -20.09 -0.08
N GLY A 123 -4.14 -19.05 0.05
CA GLY A 123 -3.80 -17.78 0.68
C GLY A 123 -3.98 -17.80 2.21
N LYS A 124 -4.92 -18.61 2.71
CA LYS A 124 -5.18 -18.78 4.16
C LYS A 124 -3.92 -19.36 4.82
N GLY A 125 -3.41 -18.65 5.83
CA GLY A 125 -2.20 -19.05 6.55
C GLY A 125 -0.88 -18.68 5.87
N ARG A 126 -0.90 -17.98 4.71
CA ARG A 126 0.31 -17.28 4.25
C ARG A 126 0.66 -16.23 5.27
N LYS A 127 1.71 -16.49 6.04
CA LYS A 127 2.38 -15.47 6.85
C LYS A 127 3.03 -14.52 5.85
N HIS A 128 2.38 -13.39 5.56
CA HIS A 128 3.11 -12.23 5.07
C HIS A 128 4.21 -11.99 6.11
N GLY A 129 5.47 -11.97 5.69
CA GLY A 129 6.58 -11.75 6.61
C GLY A 129 6.28 -10.53 7.48
N LEU A 130 6.69 -10.57 8.75
CA LEU A 130 6.58 -9.42 9.65
C LEU A 130 7.14 -8.20 8.90
N PHE A 131 6.29 -7.21 8.63
CA PHE A 131 6.76 -5.97 8.05
C PHE A 131 7.77 -5.37 9.01
N THR A 132 8.98 -5.11 8.51
CA THR A 132 9.98 -4.41 9.31
C THR A 132 9.44 -3.05 9.72
N GLU A 133 9.87 -2.52 10.86
CA GLU A 133 9.45 -1.19 11.31
C GLU A 133 9.75 -0.11 10.26
N ALA A 134 10.88 -0.24 9.56
CA ALA A 134 11.21 0.62 8.43
C ALA A 134 10.17 0.55 7.30
N HIS A 135 9.62 -0.63 7.01
CA HIS A 135 8.56 -0.78 6.00
C HIS A 135 7.24 -0.17 6.47
N LYS A 136 6.84 -0.42 7.72
CA LYS A 136 5.64 0.19 8.32
C LYS A 136 5.73 1.72 8.30
N ARG A 137 6.89 2.27 8.66
CA ARG A 137 7.18 3.70 8.61
C ARG A 137 7.03 4.27 7.20
N LYS A 138 7.59 3.61 6.18
CA LYS A 138 7.44 4.03 4.78
C LYS A 138 5.98 4.06 4.33
N ILE A 139 5.18 3.05 4.68
CA ILE A 139 3.74 3.04 4.39
C ILE A 139 3.05 4.20 5.10
N SER A 140 3.34 4.41 6.38
CA SER A 140 2.76 5.49 7.18
C SER A 140 3.07 6.87 6.60
N GLU A 141 4.34 7.14 6.26
CA GLU A 141 4.78 8.38 5.65
C GLU A 141 4.13 8.61 4.28
N ALA A 142 4.02 7.57 3.45
CA ALA A 142 3.34 7.65 2.16
C ALA A 142 1.85 7.98 2.34
N HIS A 143 1.17 7.37 3.32
CA HIS A 143 -0.23 7.68 3.63
C HIS A 143 -0.38 9.11 4.15
N LYS A 144 0.48 9.57 5.07
CA LYS A 144 0.45 10.96 5.58
C LYS A 144 0.57 11.97 4.43
N LYS A 145 1.45 11.72 3.46
CA LYS A 145 1.59 12.57 2.25
C LYS A 145 0.34 12.58 1.37
N LEU A 146 -0.35 11.46 1.21
CA LEU A 146 -1.59 11.41 0.44
C LEU A 146 -2.70 12.26 1.08
N TRP A 147 -2.80 12.24 2.42
CA TRP A 147 -3.78 13.04 3.16
C TRP A 147 -3.49 14.56 3.12
N GLN A 148 -2.28 14.97 2.75
CA GLN A 148 -1.97 16.38 2.48
C GLN A 148 -2.45 16.85 1.10
N GLN A 149 -2.83 15.93 0.20
CA GLN A 149 -3.27 16.28 -1.16
C GLN A 149 -4.79 16.58 -1.18
N PRO A 150 -5.22 17.82 -1.50
CA PRO A 150 -6.63 18.20 -1.43
C PRO A 150 -7.56 17.34 -2.30
N GLU A 151 -7.11 16.98 -3.50
CA GLU A 151 -7.88 16.13 -4.42
C GLU A 151 -8.13 14.72 -3.87
N TYR A 152 -7.14 14.16 -3.15
CA TYR A 152 -7.29 12.86 -2.51
C TYR A 152 -8.34 12.92 -1.41
N VAL A 153 -8.28 13.94 -0.55
CA VAL A 153 -9.23 14.16 0.54
C VAL A 153 -10.64 14.37 -0.02
N LYS A 154 -10.81 15.24 -1.01
CA LYS A 154 -12.10 15.51 -1.66
C LYS A 154 -12.72 14.25 -2.27
N LYS A 155 -11.90 13.42 -2.95
CA LYS A 155 -12.35 12.14 -3.49
C LYS A 155 -12.82 11.19 -2.39
N LYS A 156 -12.06 11.06 -1.30
CA LYS A 156 -12.39 10.19 -0.18
C LYS A 156 -13.61 10.65 0.60
N LYS A 157 -13.72 11.96 0.88
CA LYS A 157 -14.91 12.59 1.47
C LYS A 157 -16.17 12.25 0.69
N LYS A 158 -16.12 12.38 -0.65
CA LYS A 158 -17.25 12.03 -1.53
C LYS A 158 -17.56 10.53 -1.52
N GLU A 159 -16.53 9.69 -1.61
CA GLU A 159 -16.67 8.22 -1.64
C GLU A 159 -17.30 7.68 -0.36
N TRP A 160 -16.95 8.24 0.79
CA TRP A 160 -17.45 7.82 2.11
C TRP A 160 -18.72 8.55 2.54
N GLY A 161 -19.19 9.54 1.77
CA GLY A 161 -20.40 10.28 2.09
C GLY A 161 -20.33 11.01 3.43
N ILE A 162 -19.14 11.47 3.83
CA ILE A 162 -18.90 12.10 5.13
C ILE A 162 -19.72 13.38 5.25
N LYS A 163 -20.50 13.46 6.32
CA LYS A 163 -21.34 14.60 6.71
C LYS A 163 -21.31 14.73 8.23
N PRO A 164 -21.46 15.96 8.76
CA PRO A 164 -21.66 16.15 10.20
C PRO A 164 -22.84 15.32 10.70
N THR A 165 -22.65 14.70 11.84
CA THR A 165 -23.68 14.00 12.61
C THR A 165 -24.59 15.00 13.33
N LYS A 166 -25.74 14.54 13.84
CA LYS A 166 -26.66 15.41 14.58
C LYS A 166 -26.01 16.03 15.83
N PRO A 167 -25.27 15.28 16.68
CA PRO A 167 -24.56 15.86 17.81
C PRO A 167 -23.54 16.93 17.40
N GLU A 168 -22.77 16.69 16.33
CA GLU A 168 -21.83 17.68 15.81
C GLU A 168 -22.53 18.95 15.32
N MET A 169 -23.67 18.83 14.63
CA MET A 169 -24.45 20.00 14.21
C MET A 169 -24.96 20.79 15.42
N MET A 170 -25.56 20.13 16.41
CA MET A 170 -26.05 20.78 17.63
C MET A 170 -24.92 21.50 18.39
N LEU A 171 -23.77 20.84 18.53
CA LEU A 171 -22.60 21.44 19.17
C LEU A 171 -22.08 22.64 18.35
N PHE A 172 -22.07 22.54 17.03
CA PHE A 172 -21.64 23.64 16.17
C PHE A 172 -22.57 24.85 16.25
N ASP A 173 -23.88 24.62 16.36
CA ASP A 173 -24.87 25.69 16.56
C ASP A 173 -24.60 26.43 17.88
N LEU A 174 -24.36 25.70 18.97
CA LEU A 174 -23.98 26.29 20.28
C LEU A 174 -22.67 27.08 20.18
N LEU A 175 -21.66 26.56 19.49
CA LEU A 175 -20.38 27.26 19.32
C LEU A 175 -20.54 28.57 18.54
N ASN A 176 -21.39 28.59 17.51
CA ASN A 176 -21.67 29.79 16.74
C ASN A 176 -22.54 30.80 17.48
N GLU A 177 -23.41 30.35 18.40
CA GLU A 177 -24.18 31.22 19.28
C GLU A 177 -23.29 31.90 20.32
N LEU A 178 -22.39 31.14 20.96
CA LEU A 178 -21.51 31.66 22.02
C LEU A 178 -20.33 32.47 21.47
N TYR A 179 -19.69 32.00 20.41
CA TYR A 179 -18.47 32.57 19.84
C TYR A 179 -18.56 32.65 18.31
N PRO A 180 -19.37 33.58 17.77
CA PRO A 180 -19.62 33.68 16.34
C PRO A 180 -18.34 33.79 15.51
N ASN A 181 -18.17 32.91 14.52
CA ASN A 181 -17.01 32.86 13.62
C ASN A 181 -15.66 32.53 14.27
N GLU A 182 -15.62 32.11 15.53
CA GLU A 182 -14.38 31.74 16.21
C GLU A 182 -14.07 30.24 16.11
N TRP A 183 -15.05 29.43 15.70
CA TRP A 183 -14.92 27.98 15.59
C TRP A 183 -15.21 27.49 14.18
N LYS A 184 -14.46 26.48 13.75
CA LYS A 184 -14.63 25.82 12.47
C LYS A 184 -14.80 24.32 12.64
N TYR A 185 -15.82 23.77 12.00
CA TYR A 185 -15.96 22.32 11.85
C TYR A 185 -14.89 21.77 10.89
N THR A 186 -14.15 20.77 11.36
CA THR A 186 -13.06 20.09 10.64
C THR A 186 -13.26 18.58 10.54
N GLY A 187 -14.34 18.01 11.11
CA GLY A 187 -14.70 16.59 11.01
C GLY A 187 -14.84 16.05 9.58
N ASP A 188 -14.75 16.91 8.57
CA ASP A 188 -14.69 16.58 7.15
C ASP A 188 -13.29 16.40 6.54
N PHE A 189 -12.26 16.32 7.37
CA PHE A 189 -10.84 16.20 7.00
C PHE A 189 -10.26 17.46 6.35
N SER A 190 -10.89 18.62 6.51
CA SER A 190 -10.34 19.90 6.03
C SER A 190 -9.10 20.35 6.81
N PHE A 191 -8.84 19.76 7.98
CA PHE A 191 -7.69 20.06 8.82
C PHE A 191 -7.19 18.79 9.51
N MET A 192 -5.87 18.63 9.64
CA MET A 192 -5.25 17.42 10.18
C MET A 192 -4.02 17.78 11.01
N ILE A 193 -3.91 17.20 12.20
CA ILE A 193 -2.72 17.32 13.07
C ILE A 193 -2.18 15.91 13.33
N ASN A 194 -0.90 15.70 13.05
CA ASN A 194 -0.23 14.40 13.25
C ASN A 194 -0.97 13.18 12.65
N GLY A 195 -1.70 13.36 11.56
CA GLY A 195 -2.49 12.29 10.93
C GLY A 195 -3.79 11.95 11.66
N LYS A 196 -4.25 12.84 12.55
CA LYS A 196 -5.56 12.79 13.20
C LYS A 196 -6.38 14.02 12.82
N ASN A 197 -7.69 13.82 12.67
CA ASN A 197 -8.65 14.86 12.37
C ASN A 197 -9.38 15.27 13.65
N PRO A 198 -9.30 16.53 14.10
CA PRO A 198 -10.20 17.06 15.14
C PRO A 198 -11.60 17.38 14.58
N ASP A 199 -12.62 17.40 15.42
CA ASP A 199 -14.00 17.71 14.98
C ASP A 199 -14.22 19.21 14.83
N PHE A 200 -13.74 19.99 15.79
CA PHE A 200 -13.78 21.46 15.78
C PHE A 200 -12.45 22.06 16.18
N VAL A 201 -12.07 23.14 15.50
CA VAL A 201 -10.84 23.88 15.76
C VAL A 201 -11.17 25.36 15.85
N ASN A 202 -10.60 26.01 16.87
CA ASN A 202 -10.71 27.46 17.00
C ASN A 202 -9.86 28.15 15.91
N CYS A 203 -10.41 29.22 15.31
CA CYS A 203 -9.79 29.99 14.24
C CYS A 203 -9.53 31.46 14.59
N ASN A 204 -9.69 31.86 15.87
CA ASN A 204 -9.40 33.22 16.33
C ASN A 204 -7.92 33.45 16.70
N GLY A 205 -7.07 32.42 16.56
CA GLY A 205 -5.66 32.44 16.92
C GLY A 205 -5.34 31.64 18.19
N LYS A 206 -6.34 31.29 19.00
CA LYS A 206 -6.18 30.35 20.12
C LYS A 206 -6.04 28.92 19.57
N LYS A 207 -5.11 28.15 20.13
CA LYS A 207 -4.91 26.74 19.77
C LYS A 207 -5.85 25.85 20.58
N LEU A 208 -7.14 25.91 20.28
CA LEU A 208 -8.17 25.11 20.96
C LEU A 208 -8.83 24.12 20.02
N ILE A 209 -9.14 22.94 20.55
CA ILE A 209 -9.85 21.86 19.87
C ILE A 209 -11.04 21.45 20.73
N ILE A 210 -12.17 21.17 20.09
CA ILE A 210 -13.29 20.48 20.71
C ILE A 210 -13.56 19.19 19.92
N GLU A 211 -13.67 18.06 20.62
CA GLU A 211 -14.05 16.77 20.06
C GLU A 211 -15.45 16.35 20.54
N MET A 212 -16.23 15.81 19.62
CA MET A 212 -17.62 15.37 19.82
C MET A 212 -17.65 13.84 19.92
N PHE A 213 -17.60 13.33 21.14
CA PHE A 213 -17.57 11.88 21.37
C PHE A 213 -18.98 11.28 21.36
N GLY A 214 -19.23 10.38 20.42
CA GLY A 214 -20.41 9.50 20.44
C GLY A 214 -20.29 8.41 21.50
N ASP A 215 -21.33 8.24 22.31
CA ASP A 215 -21.32 7.34 23.48
C ASP A 215 -21.06 5.87 23.12
N TYR A 216 -21.59 5.44 21.97
CA TYR A 216 -21.41 4.07 21.48
C TYR A 216 -20.03 3.86 20.87
N TRP A 217 -19.56 4.82 20.07
CA TRP A 217 -18.34 4.69 19.27
C TRP A 217 -17.07 4.84 20.11
N HIS A 218 -17.12 5.68 21.14
CA HIS A 218 -15.99 5.97 22.02
C HIS A 218 -16.09 5.27 23.38
N LYS A 219 -16.90 4.21 23.46
CA LYS A 219 -17.10 3.47 24.72
C LYS A 219 -15.76 2.88 25.20
N GLY A 220 -15.31 3.34 26.36
CA GLY A 220 -14.07 2.88 27.01
C GLY A 220 -12.80 3.61 26.56
N GLU A 221 -12.93 4.65 25.73
CA GLU A 221 -11.82 5.54 25.41
C GLU A 221 -11.64 6.60 26.51
N ASP A 222 -10.38 6.93 26.84
CA ASP A 222 -10.05 8.05 27.72
C ASP A 222 -9.90 9.33 26.88
N PRO A 223 -10.73 10.37 27.11
CA PRO A 223 -10.59 11.68 26.50
C PRO A 223 -9.16 12.27 26.57
N LYS A 224 -8.42 11.97 27.64
CA LYS A 224 -7.06 12.47 27.83
C LYS A 224 -6.09 11.90 26.81
N ASP A 225 -6.28 10.66 26.38
CA ASP A 225 -5.44 10.06 25.35
C ASP A 225 -5.63 10.73 23.99
N ARG A 226 -6.84 11.23 23.73
CA ARG A 226 -7.12 12.05 22.56
C ARG A 226 -6.43 13.41 22.64
N ALA A 227 -6.52 14.09 23.78
CA ALA A 227 -5.89 15.39 24.00
C ALA A 227 -4.35 15.34 23.83
N LYS A 228 -3.69 14.30 24.35
CA LYS A 228 -2.23 14.06 24.21
C LYS A 228 -1.74 14.01 22.76
N VAL A 229 -2.62 13.72 21.80
CA VAL A 229 -2.25 13.73 20.37
C VAL A 229 -1.92 15.15 19.89
N PHE A 230 -2.65 16.14 20.40
CA PHE A 230 -2.63 17.51 19.92
C PHE A 230 -1.77 18.42 20.82
N GLU A 231 -1.61 18.07 22.10
CA GLU A 231 -0.79 18.79 23.08
C GLU A 231 0.63 19.12 22.59
N PRO A 232 1.41 18.23 21.95
CA PRO A 232 2.76 18.57 21.44
C PRO A 232 2.77 19.68 20.38
N PHE A 233 1.62 20.00 19.80
CA PHE A 233 1.46 21.08 18.81
C PHE A 233 0.94 22.37 19.45
N GLY A 234 0.81 22.38 20.78
CA GLY A 234 0.34 23.50 21.59
C GLY A 234 -1.18 23.64 21.60
N TYR A 235 -1.92 22.58 21.28
CA TYR A 235 -3.38 22.61 21.32
C TYR A 235 -3.91 22.07 22.64
N GLU A 236 -4.83 22.81 23.25
CA GLU A 236 -5.67 22.32 24.33
C GLU A 236 -6.93 21.70 23.74
N THR A 237 -7.42 20.60 24.33
CA THR A 237 -8.53 19.82 23.77
C THR A 237 -9.59 19.58 24.81
N LEU A 238 -10.81 20.02 24.53
CA LEU A 238 -12.01 19.69 25.29
C LEU A 238 -12.77 18.56 24.59
N VAL A 239 -13.29 17.61 25.38
CA VAL A 239 -14.17 16.56 24.86
C VAL A 239 -15.58 16.76 25.41
N ILE A 240 -16.56 16.78 24.51
CA ILE A 240 -17.98 16.81 24.80
C ILE A 240 -18.59 15.46 24.37
N TRP A 241 -19.22 14.77 25.30
CA TRP A 241 -19.93 13.53 25.03
C TRP A 241 -21.34 13.79 24.53
N GLU A 242 -21.84 12.93 23.64
CA GLU A 242 -23.18 13.02 23.06
C GLU A 242 -24.29 13.10 24.12
N ARG A 243 -24.17 12.34 25.22
CA ARG A 243 -25.11 12.43 26.35
C ARG A 243 -25.15 13.79 27.03
N GLU A 244 -24.06 14.57 26.99
CA GLU A 244 -24.00 15.89 27.64
C GLU A 244 -24.90 16.88 26.89
N LEU A 245 -25.09 16.71 25.57
CA LEU A 245 -25.99 17.56 24.76
C LEU A 245 -27.48 17.44 25.15
N LYS A 246 -27.84 16.51 26.04
CA LYS A 246 -29.19 16.45 26.64
C LYS A 246 -29.43 17.61 27.63
N ASP A 247 -28.37 18.25 28.09
CA ASP A 247 -28.38 19.38 29.01
C ASP A 247 -27.48 20.51 28.45
N PRO A 248 -27.99 21.29 27.47
CA PRO A 248 -27.19 22.28 26.75
C PRO A 248 -26.56 23.35 27.65
N GLU A 249 -27.22 23.74 28.74
CA GLU A 249 -26.71 24.75 29.68
C GLU A 249 -25.40 24.30 30.33
N LYS A 250 -25.29 23.03 30.72
CA LYS A 250 -24.04 22.47 31.22
C LYS A 250 -22.94 22.43 30.18
N VAL A 251 -23.30 22.12 28.92
CA VAL A 251 -22.34 22.12 27.81
C VAL A 251 -21.84 23.53 27.54
N ILE A 252 -22.74 24.52 27.55
CA ILE A 252 -22.41 25.94 27.41
C ILE A 252 -21.42 26.36 28.49
N SER A 253 -21.74 26.11 29.77
CA SER A 253 -20.84 26.44 30.89
C SER A 253 -19.46 25.81 30.70
N LYS A 254 -19.41 24.54 30.31
CA LYS A 254 -18.15 23.81 30.09
C LYS A 254 -17.33 24.38 28.93
N ILE A 255 -17.97 24.83 27.85
CA ILE A 255 -17.31 25.48 26.72
C ILE A 255 -16.76 26.84 27.14
N VAL A 256 -17.57 27.64 27.86
CA VAL A 256 -17.17 28.96 28.35
C VAL A 256 -15.97 28.84 29.27
N ASP A 257 -16.03 27.97 30.27
CA ASP A 257 -14.93 27.70 31.20
C ASP A 257 -13.64 27.32 30.45
N PHE A 258 -13.75 26.47 29.42
CA PHE A 258 -12.60 26.05 28.61
C PHE A 258 -11.97 27.21 27.83
N VAL A 259 -12.79 28.04 27.19
CA VAL A 259 -12.31 29.17 26.39
C VAL A 259 -11.71 30.28 27.26
N GLU A 260 -12.32 30.57 28.41
CA GLU A 260 -11.89 31.63 29.34
C GLU A 260 -10.71 31.21 30.20
N HIS A 261 -10.64 29.94 30.64
CA HIS A 261 -9.48 29.44 31.38
C HIS A 261 -8.19 29.60 30.59
N THR A 262 -8.25 29.42 29.28
CA THR A 262 -7.10 29.61 28.38
C THR A 262 -6.64 31.07 28.34
N GLU A 263 -7.55 32.05 28.47
CA GLU A 263 -7.20 33.47 28.49
C GLU A 263 -6.40 33.82 29.75
N ALA A 264 -6.85 33.35 30.92
CA ALA A 264 -6.18 33.60 32.20
C ALA A 264 -4.72 33.10 32.20
N THR A 265 -4.45 31.94 31.59
CA THR A 265 -3.09 31.37 31.50
C THR A 265 -2.19 32.16 30.54
N MET A 266 -2.73 32.77 29.48
CA MET A 266 -1.94 33.61 28.57
C MET A 266 -1.56 34.96 29.19
N TYR A 267 -2.35 35.50 30.12
CA TYR A 267 -2.02 36.74 30.84
C TYR A 267 -1.14 36.54 32.08
N ALA A 268 -1.07 35.33 32.64
CA ALA A 268 -0.24 35.01 33.81
C ALA A 268 1.25 34.71 33.49
N VAL A 269 1.62 34.60 32.20
CA VAL A 269 2.99 34.28 31.74
C VAL A 269 3.70 35.50 31.13
N LYS A 270 3.16 36.71 31.29
CA LYS A 270 3.84 37.98 30.99
C LYS A 270 4.43 38.58 32.26
#